data_AF-A0A7J8C102-F1
#
_entry.id   AF-A0A7J8C102-F1
#
_cell.length_a   1.000
_cell.length_b   1.000
_cell.length_c   1.000
_cell.angle_alpha   90.00
_cell.angle_beta   90.00
_cell.angle_gamma   90.00
#
_symmetry.space_group_name_H-M   'P 1'
#
loop_
_entity.id
_entity.type
_entity.pdbx_description
1 polymer ?
#
loop_
_entity_poly.entity_id
_entity_poly.type
_entity_poly.pdbx_seq_one_letter_code
_entity_poly.pdbx_strand_id
1 'polypeptide(L)'
;MESAELSFNVDHGYLEGLVRGCKAGLLTRQDYANLVQCETLEDLKIHLQTTDYGNFLANQTSPLTVSKIDAEMRRKLCGEFEYFRNHSLEPLSTFLTYMTCSYMIDNVILLMNGALQKKAVRDMLGKCHPLGRFTEMEAVNVAETASDLFRAVLVETPLAPFFQDCMSENTLDELNVEILRNKLYKSYLEAFYKFCKNYGDITAEIMCPILEFEADRRAFTITLNSFGTELSRGVAARVAKRP
;
A
#
# COMPACT_ATOMS: atom_id res chain seq x y z
N MET A 1 16.33 -18.87 -18.15
CA MET A 1 15.40 -19.76 -17.43
C MET A 1 16.15 -20.72 -16.52
N GLU A 2 16.88 -21.75 -17.00
CA GLU A 2 17.46 -22.77 -16.09
C GLU A 2 18.37 -22.23 -14.97
N SER A 3 19.24 -21.25 -15.23
CA SER A 3 20.18 -20.77 -14.20
C SER A 3 19.53 -19.98 -13.05
N ALA A 4 18.40 -19.30 -13.28
CA ALA A 4 17.76 -18.45 -12.26
C ALA A 4 16.92 -19.30 -11.29
N GLU A 5 16.20 -20.29 -11.82
CA GLU A 5 15.47 -21.28 -11.01
C GLU A 5 16.42 -22.12 -10.13
N LEU A 6 17.62 -22.44 -10.64
CA LEU A 6 18.63 -23.21 -9.91
C LEU A 6 19.22 -22.45 -8.71
N SER A 7 19.30 -21.12 -8.76
CA SER A 7 19.86 -20.30 -7.68
C SER A 7 18.81 -19.62 -6.79
N PHE A 8 17.54 -19.57 -7.20
CA PHE A 8 16.48 -18.88 -6.45
C PHE A 8 16.38 -19.32 -4.99
N ASN A 9 16.43 -20.63 -4.75
CA ASN A 9 16.28 -21.20 -3.41
C ASN A 9 17.44 -20.89 -2.46
N VAL A 10 18.58 -20.42 -2.98
CA VAL A 10 19.74 -20.05 -2.15
C VAL A 10 19.39 -18.86 -1.25
N ASP A 11 18.76 -17.83 -1.82
CA ASP A 11 18.47 -16.58 -1.11
C ASP A 11 16.98 -16.39 -0.76
N HIS A 12 16.07 -17.10 -1.44
CA HIS A 12 14.63 -16.84 -1.33
C HIS A 12 13.77 -18.05 -0.96
N GLY A 13 14.34 -19.27 -0.92
CA GLY A 13 13.58 -20.49 -0.68
C GLY A 13 12.88 -20.53 0.70
N TYR A 14 13.55 -20.00 1.73
CA TYR A 14 12.96 -19.89 3.07
C TYR A 14 11.72 -18.99 3.07
N LEU A 15 11.83 -17.79 2.48
CA LEU A 15 10.72 -16.83 2.44
C LEU A 15 9.59 -17.33 1.54
N GLU A 16 9.88 -18.00 0.43
CA GLU A 16 8.86 -18.60 -0.42
C GLU A 16 8.04 -19.64 0.35
N GLY A 17 8.72 -20.55 1.08
CA GLY A 17 8.06 -21.55 1.91
C GLY A 17 7.16 -20.91 2.97
N LEU A 18 7.63 -19.84 3.60
CA LEU A 18 6.86 -19.10 4.60
C LEU A 18 5.63 -18.41 3.99
N VAL A 19 5.77 -17.72 2.84
CA VAL A 19 4.65 -17.09 2.13
C VAL A 19 3.61 -18.15 1.72
N ARG A 20 4.05 -19.32 1.24
CA ARG A 20 3.15 -20.43 0.90
C ARG A 20 2.44 -21.00 2.14
N GLY A 21 3.10 -21.01 3.28
CA GLY A 21 2.49 -21.30 4.58
C GLY A 21 1.39 -20.29 4.94
N CYS A 22 1.67 -18.99 4.85
CA CYS A 22 0.67 -17.94 5.06
C CYS A 22 -0.52 -18.07 4.11
N LYS A 23 -0.29 -18.44 2.85
CA LYS A 23 -1.36 -18.70 1.87
C LYS A 23 -2.28 -19.85 2.32
N ALA A 24 -1.73 -20.90 2.94
CA ALA A 24 -2.52 -22.02 3.42
C ALA A 24 -3.48 -21.63 4.55
N GLY A 25 -3.16 -20.57 5.30
CA GLY A 25 -4.01 -20.02 6.35
C GLY A 25 -5.11 -19.06 5.90
N LEU A 26 -5.26 -18.85 4.58
CA LEU A 26 -6.39 -18.09 4.06
C LEU A 26 -7.70 -18.85 4.28
N LEU A 27 -8.72 -18.13 4.76
CA LEU A 27 -10.03 -18.72 5.05
C LEU A 27 -10.61 -19.42 3.83
N THR A 28 -11.05 -20.65 4.03
CA THR A 28 -11.69 -21.46 3.01
C THR A 28 -13.16 -21.08 2.88
N ARG A 29 -13.81 -21.59 1.83
CA ARG A 29 -15.26 -21.44 1.65
C ARG A 29 -16.06 -21.98 2.84
N GLN A 30 -15.58 -23.05 3.48
CA GLN A 30 -16.24 -23.63 4.65
C GLN A 30 -16.12 -22.70 5.85
N ASP A 31 -14.95 -22.08 6.06
CA ASP A 31 -14.75 -21.12 7.14
C ASP A 31 -15.69 -19.92 6.98
N TYR A 32 -15.82 -19.37 5.76
CA TYR A 32 -16.78 -18.31 5.49
C TYR A 32 -18.23 -18.74 5.74
N ALA A 33 -18.61 -19.98 5.43
CA ALA A 33 -19.95 -20.48 5.72
C ALA A 33 -20.23 -20.54 7.23
N ASN A 34 -19.22 -20.87 8.03
CA ASN A 34 -19.31 -20.86 9.50
C ASN A 34 -19.41 -19.42 10.03
N LEU A 35 -18.61 -18.48 9.51
CA LEU A 35 -18.62 -17.08 9.95
C LEU A 35 -19.96 -16.37 9.67
N VAL A 36 -20.67 -16.75 8.61
CA VAL A 36 -22.02 -16.22 8.29
C VAL A 36 -23.06 -16.64 9.33
N GLN A 37 -22.85 -17.75 10.04
CA GLN A 37 -23.78 -18.27 11.04
C GLN A 37 -23.57 -17.63 12.43
N CYS A 38 -22.52 -16.82 12.61
CA CYS A 38 -22.27 -16.14 13.88
C CYS A 38 -23.35 -15.09 14.19
N GLU A 39 -23.87 -15.11 15.41
CA GLU A 39 -24.87 -14.13 15.86
C GLU A 39 -24.22 -12.93 16.57
N THR A 40 -23.05 -13.13 17.17
CA THR A 40 -22.31 -12.09 17.90
C THR A 40 -20.85 -11.97 17.46
N LEU A 41 -20.21 -10.85 17.81
CA LEU A 41 -18.77 -10.65 17.57
C LEU A 41 -17.89 -11.57 18.43
N GLU A 42 -18.40 -12.05 19.57
CA GLU A 42 -17.67 -13.04 20.38
C GLU A 42 -17.69 -14.42 19.71
N ASP A 43 -18.81 -14.81 19.08
CA ASP A 43 -18.87 -16.05 18.29
C ASP A 43 -17.89 -15.98 17.10
N LEU A 44 -17.84 -14.83 16.42
CA LEU A 44 -16.87 -14.57 15.36
C LEU A 44 -15.43 -14.73 15.86
N LYS A 45 -15.11 -14.19 17.03
CA LYS A 45 -13.79 -14.33 17.65
C LYS A 45 -13.46 -15.80 17.93
N ILE A 46 -14.38 -16.56 18.52
CA ILE A 46 -14.18 -17.99 18.83
C ILE A 46 -13.94 -18.79 17.54
N HIS A 47 -14.72 -18.56 16.49
CA HIS A 47 -14.51 -19.23 15.21
C HIS A 47 -13.16 -18.87 14.58
N LEU A 48 -12.75 -17.60 14.60
CA LEU A 48 -11.45 -17.18 14.09
C LEU A 48 -10.28 -17.79 14.88
N GLN A 49 -10.46 -18.05 16.18
CA GLN A 49 -9.44 -18.74 16.99
C GLN A 49 -9.17 -20.18 16.56
N THR A 50 -10.15 -20.84 15.93
CA THR A 50 -9.96 -22.20 15.37
C THR A 50 -9.23 -22.20 14.03
N THR A 51 -9.02 -21.03 13.43
CA THR A 51 -8.27 -20.86 12.18
C THR A 51 -6.85 -20.37 12.46
N ASP A 52 -6.03 -20.21 11.42
CA ASP A 52 -4.65 -19.70 11.52
C ASP A 52 -4.55 -18.24 12.02
N TYR A 53 -5.67 -17.53 12.14
CA TYR A 53 -5.74 -16.24 12.83
C TYR A 53 -5.46 -16.36 14.33
N GLY A 54 -5.77 -17.53 14.91
CA GLY A 54 -5.47 -17.88 16.29
C GLY A 54 -5.96 -16.84 17.31
N ASN A 55 -5.20 -16.67 18.39
CA ASN A 55 -5.57 -15.86 19.53
C ASN A 55 -5.23 -14.36 19.38
N PHE A 56 -5.35 -13.79 18.18
CA PHE A 56 -4.97 -12.39 17.92
C PHE A 56 -5.84 -11.37 18.70
N LEU A 57 -7.05 -11.75 19.11
CA LEU A 57 -7.97 -10.93 19.92
C LEU A 57 -7.98 -11.28 21.42
N ALA A 58 -7.02 -12.08 21.91
CA ALA A 58 -7.03 -12.55 23.30
C ALA A 58 -6.90 -11.40 24.32
N ASN A 59 -6.14 -10.36 24.00
CA ASN A 59 -5.87 -9.23 24.90
C ASN A 59 -6.94 -8.12 24.85
N GLN A 60 -7.97 -8.25 23.99
CA GLN A 60 -8.99 -7.23 23.83
C GLN A 60 -10.09 -7.39 24.89
N THR A 61 -10.31 -6.34 25.68
CA THR A 61 -11.37 -6.28 26.68
C THR A 61 -12.72 -5.96 26.04
N SER A 62 -13.78 -6.60 26.54
CA SER A 62 -15.16 -6.35 26.12
C SER A 62 -15.57 -4.89 26.43
N PRO A 63 -16.38 -4.24 25.58
CA PRO A 63 -16.98 -4.79 24.37
C PRO A 63 -16.02 -4.82 23.17
N LEU A 64 -16.11 -5.91 22.42
CA LEU A 64 -15.45 -6.07 21.12
C LEU A 64 -16.18 -5.20 20.09
N THR A 65 -15.43 -4.45 19.29
CA THR A 65 -15.99 -3.59 18.24
C THR A 65 -15.37 -3.96 16.90
N VAL A 66 -16.11 -3.72 15.82
CA VAL A 66 -15.64 -3.99 14.44
C VAL A 66 -14.33 -3.27 14.15
N SER A 67 -14.19 -2.01 14.61
CA SER A 67 -12.96 -1.23 14.46
C SER A 67 -11.74 -1.85 15.16
N LYS A 68 -11.92 -2.42 16.37
CA LYS A 68 -10.84 -3.14 17.07
C LYS A 68 -10.42 -4.40 16.30
N ILE A 69 -11.39 -5.18 15.81
CA ILE A 69 -11.11 -6.39 15.02
C ILE A 69 -10.31 -6.04 13.77
N ASP A 70 -10.79 -5.05 13.03
CA ASP A 70 -10.18 -4.57 11.79
C ASP A 70 -8.75 -4.02 12.03
N ALA A 71 -8.54 -3.27 13.11
CA ALA A 71 -7.21 -2.78 13.51
C ALA A 71 -6.24 -3.91 13.85
N GLU A 72 -6.66 -4.91 14.64
CA GLU A 72 -5.81 -6.04 15.03
C GLU A 72 -5.51 -6.97 13.85
N MET A 73 -6.48 -7.22 12.97
CA MET A 73 -6.28 -7.99 11.74
C MET A 73 -5.24 -7.30 10.83
N ARG A 74 -5.38 -6.00 10.62
CA ARG A 74 -4.37 -5.22 9.89
C ARG A 74 -3.01 -5.26 10.56
N ARG A 75 -2.95 -5.14 11.89
CA ARG A 75 -1.68 -5.18 12.65
C ARG A 75 -0.96 -6.52 12.45
N LYS A 76 -1.69 -7.63 12.52
CA LYS A 76 -1.13 -8.97 12.26
C LYS A 76 -0.56 -9.06 10.84
N LEU A 77 -1.33 -8.67 9.82
CA LEU A 77 -0.87 -8.68 8.43
C LEU A 77 0.38 -7.79 8.22
N CYS A 78 0.38 -6.59 8.79
CA CYS A 78 1.51 -5.67 8.67
C CYS A 78 2.77 -6.23 9.37
N GLY A 79 2.61 -6.84 10.54
CA GLY A 79 3.73 -7.47 11.25
C GLY A 79 4.31 -8.67 10.49
N GLU A 80 3.47 -9.48 9.85
CA GLU A 80 3.92 -10.57 8.98
C GLU A 80 4.65 -10.02 7.75
N PHE A 81 4.12 -8.98 7.10
CA PHE A 81 4.79 -8.32 5.97
C PHE A 81 6.15 -7.72 6.34
N GLU A 82 6.24 -7.06 7.49
CA GLU A 82 7.49 -6.49 8.01
C GLU A 82 8.52 -7.57 8.29
N TYR A 83 8.09 -8.73 8.79
CA TYR A 83 8.97 -9.90 8.93
C TYR A 83 9.57 -10.32 7.58
N PHE A 84 8.77 -10.42 6.51
CA PHE A 84 9.28 -10.75 5.17
C PHE A 84 10.30 -9.72 4.68
N ARG A 85 10.00 -8.43 4.86
CA ARG A 85 10.88 -7.33 4.45
C ARG A 85 12.23 -7.40 5.16
N ASN A 86 12.24 -7.60 6.48
CA ASN A 86 13.45 -7.64 7.30
C ASN A 86 14.37 -8.82 6.99
N HIS A 87 13.82 -9.90 6.42
CA HIS A 87 14.59 -11.10 6.07
C HIS A 87 14.82 -11.25 4.57
N SER A 88 14.41 -10.26 3.77
CA SER A 88 14.60 -10.27 2.32
C SER A 88 15.96 -9.70 1.93
N LEU A 89 16.61 -10.35 0.96
CA LEU A 89 17.82 -9.85 0.29
C LEU A 89 17.45 -9.24 -1.06
N GLU A 90 18.34 -8.42 -1.62
CA GLU A 90 18.21 -7.99 -3.02
C GLU A 90 18.17 -9.22 -3.92
N PRO A 91 17.24 -9.28 -4.89
CA PRO A 91 16.35 -8.23 -5.41
C PRO A 91 14.97 -8.14 -4.72
N LEU A 92 14.62 -9.10 -3.85
CA LEU A 92 13.31 -9.21 -3.21
C LEU A 92 13.01 -8.03 -2.27
N SER A 93 14.02 -7.52 -1.57
CA SER A 93 13.90 -6.32 -0.73
C SER A 93 13.42 -5.09 -1.51
N THR A 94 13.96 -4.86 -2.71
CA THR A 94 13.49 -3.79 -3.60
C THR A 94 12.06 -4.04 -4.04
N PHE A 95 11.70 -5.28 -4.41
CA PHE A 95 10.33 -5.64 -4.78
C PHE A 95 9.33 -5.36 -3.65
N LEU A 96 9.63 -5.77 -2.42
CA LEU A 96 8.78 -5.51 -1.26
C LEU A 96 8.69 -4.01 -0.94
N THR A 97 9.77 -3.26 -1.20
CA THR A 97 9.76 -1.79 -1.07
C THR A 97 8.79 -1.16 -2.07
N TYR A 98 8.78 -1.58 -3.34
CA TYR A 98 7.77 -1.14 -4.31
C TYR A 98 6.34 -1.41 -3.82
N MET A 99 6.06 -2.57 -3.24
CA MET A 99 4.72 -2.85 -2.67
C MET A 99 4.33 -1.85 -1.56
N THR A 100 5.29 -1.40 -0.74
CA THR A 100 5.02 -0.39 0.29
C THR A 100 4.82 1.02 -0.28
N CYS A 101 5.44 1.35 -1.42
CA CYS A 101 5.36 2.68 -2.02
C CYS A 101 3.91 3.12 -2.31
N SER A 102 3.01 2.20 -2.68
CA SER A 102 1.58 2.50 -2.85
C SER A 102 0.98 3.10 -1.57
N TYR A 103 1.22 2.46 -0.42
CA TYR A 103 0.71 2.93 0.88
C TYR A 103 1.43 4.20 1.34
N MET A 104 2.70 4.37 0.98
CA MET A 104 3.44 5.59 1.27
C MET A 104 2.84 6.78 0.52
N ILE A 105 2.50 6.62 -0.77
CA ILE A 105 1.85 7.69 -1.55
C ILE A 105 0.53 8.08 -0.88
N ASP A 106 -0.32 7.13 -0.51
CA ASP A 106 -1.60 7.43 0.17
C ASP A 106 -1.39 8.14 1.51
N ASN A 107 -0.40 7.71 2.30
CA ASN A 107 -0.07 8.37 3.56
C ASN A 107 0.43 9.80 3.35
N VAL A 108 1.29 10.04 2.36
CA VAL A 108 1.78 11.39 2.03
C VAL A 108 0.63 12.29 1.62
N ILE A 109 -0.25 11.81 0.75
CA ILE A 109 -1.43 12.56 0.32
C ILE A 109 -2.38 12.85 1.48
N LEU A 110 -2.57 11.88 2.38
CA LEU A 110 -3.38 12.05 3.60
C LEU A 110 -2.79 13.14 4.51
N LEU A 111 -1.47 13.14 4.71
CA LEU A 111 -0.77 14.13 5.53
C LEU A 111 -0.84 15.52 4.89
N MET A 112 -0.67 15.62 3.57
CA MET A 112 -0.80 16.89 2.82
C MET A 112 -2.20 17.48 2.92
N ASN A 113 -3.25 16.66 2.73
CA ASN A 113 -4.63 17.10 2.93
C ASN A 113 -4.90 17.53 4.38
N GLY A 114 -4.32 16.84 5.36
CA GLY A 114 -4.37 17.24 6.76
C GLY A 114 -3.75 18.62 7.01
N ALA A 115 -2.58 18.88 6.42
CA ALA A 115 -1.88 20.16 6.53
C ALA A 115 -2.66 21.31 5.87
N LEU A 116 -3.25 21.09 4.68
CA LEU A 116 -4.11 22.07 4.01
C LEU A 116 -5.35 22.44 4.85
N GLN A 117 -5.92 21.45 5.55
CA GLN A 117 -7.06 21.65 6.45
C GLN A 117 -6.66 22.17 7.84
N LYS A 118 -5.38 22.51 8.05
CA LYS A 118 -4.82 22.96 9.34
C LYS A 118 -5.09 22.00 10.50
N LYS A 119 -5.21 20.71 10.23
CA LYS A 119 -5.32 19.66 11.25
C LYS A 119 -3.92 19.32 11.76
N ALA A 120 -3.80 19.00 13.05
CA ALA A 120 -2.54 18.57 13.61
C ALA A 120 -2.06 17.28 12.91
N VAL A 121 -0.82 17.30 12.41
CA VAL A 121 -0.19 16.14 11.74
C VAL A 121 -0.27 14.88 12.62
N ARG A 122 -0.11 15.06 13.94
CA ARG A 122 -0.25 14.00 14.95
C ARG A 122 -1.60 13.27 14.91
N ASP A 123 -2.69 13.98 14.66
CA ASP A 123 -4.03 13.36 14.59
C ASP A 123 -4.22 12.57 13.29
N MET A 124 -3.47 12.92 12.25
CA MET A 124 -3.46 12.24 10.96
C MET A 124 -2.59 10.98 10.98
N LEU A 125 -1.51 10.96 11.77
CA LEU A 125 -0.65 9.77 11.94
C LEU A 125 -1.42 8.54 12.44
N GLY A 126 -2.43 8.75 13.29
CA GLY A 126 -3.32 7.67 13.74
C GLY A 126 -4.18 7.05 12.63
N LYS A 127 -4.31 7.73 11.49
CA LYS A 127 -5.09 7.29 10.32
C LYS A 127 -4.21 6.78 9.18
N CYS A 128 -2.90 6.94 9.27
CA CYS A 128 -1.96 6.43 8.27
C CYS A 128 -1.93 4.90 8.25
N HIS A 129 -1.79 4.33 7.06
CA HIS A 129 -1.64 2.89 6.89
C HIS A 129 -0.27 2.43 7.41
N PRO A 130 -0.18 1.37 8.25
CA PRO A 130 1.08 0.95 8.87
C PRO A 130 2.18 0.58 7.87
N LEU A 131 1.84 -0.08 6.75
CA LEU A 131 2.81 -0.44 5.70
C LEU A 131 3.47 0.75 4.99
N GLY A 132 2.84 1.93 5.03
CA GLY A 132 3.36 3.14 4.41
C GLY A 132 4.07 4.06 5.41
N ARG A 133 4.43 3.57 6.59
CA ARG A 133 5.19 4.35 7.57
C ARG A 133 6.67 4.41 7.16
N PHE A 134 7.28 5.56 7.39
CA PHE A 134 8.70 5.81 7.18
C PHE A 134 9.30 6.43 8.44
N THR A 135 10.61 6.24 8.62
CA THR A 135 11.35 6.46 9.86
C THR A 135 11.20 7.91 10.38
N GLU A 136 11.24 8.90 9.49
CA GLU A 136 11.12 10.32 9.82
C GLU A 136 9.68 10.86 9.82
N MET A 137 8.65 10.01 9.93
CA MET A 137 7.25 10.49 10.10
C MET A 137 7.09 11.43 11.31
N GLU A 138 7.97 11.37 12.30
CA GLU A 138 7.98 12.32 13.42
C GLU A 138 8.59 13.68 13.06
N ALA A 139 9.57 13.74 12.15
CA ALA A 139 10.14 15.00 11.65
C ALA A 139 9.10 15.80 10.84
N VAL A 140 8.20 15.07 10.19
CA VAL A 140 7.00 15.60 9.52
C VAL A 140 6.06 16.37 10.47
N ASN A 141 6.08 16.11 11.79
CA ASN A 141 5.30 16.91 12.75
C ASN A 141 5.78 18.35 12.89
N VAL A 142 7.00 18.66 12.44
CA VAL A 142 7.57 20.03 12.50
C VAL A 142 7.12 20.87 11.30
N ALA A 143 6.59 20.24 10.24
CA ALA A 143 6.15 20.96 9.05
C ALA A 143 4.80 21.68 9.30
N GLU A 144 4.82 23.01 9.27
CA GLU A 144 3.62 23.84 9.43
C GLU A 144 2.86 24.04 8.10
N THR A 145 3.54 23.86 6.95
CA THR A 145 2.95 24.03 5.63
C THR A 145 2.98 22.75 4.81
N ALA A 146 2.01 22.58 3.91
CA ALA A 146 1.98 21.45 2.97
C ALA A 146 3.22 21.39 2.06
N SER A 147 3.86 22.55 1.79
CA SER A 147 5.08 22.61 0.98
C SER A 147 6.32 22.14 1.73
N ASP A 148 6.43 22.46 3.02
CA ASP A 148 7.54 21.99 3.87
C ASP A 148 7.40 20.49 4.14
N LEU A 149 6.17 20.03 4.37
CA LEU A 149 5.84 18.61 4.48
C LEU A 149 6.25 17.85 3.21
N PHE A 150 5.89 18.40 2.06
CA PHE A 150 6.23 17.82 0.76
C PHE A 150 7.75 17.73 0.58
N ARG A 151 8.50 18.78 0.89
CA ARG A 151 9.98 18.76 0.81
C ARG A 151 10.61 17.75 1.78
N ALA A 152 10.13 17.68 3.02
CA ALA A 152 10.63 16.72 4.00
C ALA A 152 10.42 15.27 3.53
N VAL A 153 9.24 14.97 2.99
CA VAL A 153 8.93 13.66 2.41
C VAL A 153 9.79 13.35 1.18
N LEU A 154 10.07 14.34 0.33
CA LEU A 154 10.87 14.15 -0.89
C LEU A 154 12.32 13.75 -0.61
N VAL A 155 12.91 14.24 0.48
CA VAL A 155 14.31 13.94 0.80
C VAL A 155 14.43 12.54 1.40
N GLU A 156 13.47 12.13 2.22
CA GLU A 156 13.61 10.98 3.11
C GLU A 156 12.87 9.72 2.62
N THR A 157 12.09 9.80 1.53
CA THR A 157 11.33 8.65 1.02
C THR A 157 11.84 8.12 -0.31
N PRO A 158 11.75 6.80 -0.57
CA PRO A 158 12.06 6.20 -1.87
C PRO A 158 11.11 6.68 -2.99
N LEU A 159 10.15 7.55 -2.67
CA LEU A 159 9.26 8.15 -3.64
C LEU A 159 9.90 9.29 -4.43
N ALA A 160 11.04 9.84 -3.97
CA ALA A 160 11.73 10.97 -4.59
C ALA A 160 11.85 10.88 -6.13
N PRO A 161 12.20 9.72 -6.73
CA PRO A 161 12.28 9.59 -8.18
C PRO A 161 10.95 9.82 -8.91
N PHE A 162 9.83 9.51 -8.25
CA PHE A 162 8.48 9.62 -8.84
C PHE A 162 7.95 11.06 -8.89
N PHE A 163 8.58 11.98 -8.16
CA PHE A 163 8.15 13.38 -8.07
C PHE A 163 8.81 14.32 -9.08
N GLN A 164 9.83 13.87 -9.82
CA GLN A 164 10.56 14.74 -10.77
C GLN A 164 9.63 15.37 -11.82
N ASP A 165 8.60 14.63 -12.26
CA ASP A 165 7.61 15.10 -13.23
C ASP A 165 6.43 15.88 -12.61
N CYS A 166 6.41 16.05 -11.29
CA CYS A 166 5.29 16.68 -10.55
C CYS A 166 5.49 18.17 -10.23
N MET A 167 6.68 18.73 -10.46
CA MET A 167 7.14 20.02 -9.90
C MET A 167 6.73 21.29 -10.67
N SER A 168 5.82 21.22 -11.64
CA SER A 168 5.59 22.35 -12.56
C SER A 168 4.58 23.40 -12.12
N GLU A 169 3.80 23.22 -11.05
CA GLU A 169 2.70 24.16 -10.70
C GLU A 169 2.74 24.58 -9.23
N ASN A 170 3.01 25.88 -9.00
CA ASN A 170 3.38 26.51 -7.73
C ASN A 170 2.25 26.74 -6.72
N THR A 171 1.15 25.99 -6.75
CA THR A 171 0.10 26.06 -5.73
C THR A 171 -0.43 24.67 -5.42
N LEU A 172 -0.20 24.19 -4.20
CA LEU A 172 -0.77 22.95 -3.70
C LEU A 172 -2.17 23.23 -3.14
N ASP A 173 -3.19 23.20 -4.00
CA ASP A 173 -4.61 23.26 -3.60
C ASP A 173 -5.19 21.83 -3.53
N GLU A 174 -6.36 21.63 -2.89
CA GLU A 174 -6.97 20.29 -2.72
C GLU A 174 -7.15 19.53 -4.04
N LEU A 175 -7.55 20.22 -5.12
CA LEU A 175 -7.66 19.64 -6.46
C LEU A 175 -6.29 19.25 -7.05
N ASN A 176 -5.23 20.00 -6.68
CA ASN A 176 -3.86 19.72 -7.10
C ASN A 176 -3.26 18.55 -6.32
N VAL A 177 -3.71 18.29 -5.08
CA VAL A 177 -3.29 17.12 -4.30
C VAL A 177 -3.84 15.82 -4.88
N GLU A 178 -5.07 15.78 -5.39
CA GLU A 178 -5.59 14.59 -6.08
C GLU A 178 -4.93 14.37 -7.45
N ILE A 179 -4.61 15.44 -8.18
CA ILE A 179 -3.81 15.34 -9.40
C ILE A 179 -2.41 14.82 -9.07
N LEU A 180 -1.79 15.31 -8.00
CA LEU A 180 -0.49 14.85 -7.51
C LEU A 180 -0.54 13.36 -7.15
N ARG A 181 -1.56 12.90 -6.41
CA ARG A 181 -1.79 11.48 -6.12
C ARG A 181 -1.74 10.65 -7.40
N ASN A 182 -2.49 11.05 -8.42
CA ASN A 182 -2.56 10.28 -9.66
C ASN A 182 -1.27 10.33 -10.49
N LYS A 183 -0.57 11.47 -10.52
CA LYS A 183 0.76 11.56 -11.16
C LYS A 183 1.77 10.67 -10.47
N LEU A 184 1.79 10.65 -9.14
CA LEU A 184 2.68 9.79 -8.35
C LEU A 184 2.42 8.32 -8.60
N TYR A 185 1.16 7.92 -8.56
CA TYR A 185 0.79 6.55 -8.82
C TYR A 185 1.12 6.10 -10.24
N LYS A 186 0.98 6.99 -11.23
CA LYS A 186 1.41 6.71 -12.60
C LYS A 186 2.91 6.44 -12.66
N SER A 187 3.73 7.35 -12.13
CA SER A 187 5.19 7.19 -12.13
C SER A 187 5.65 5.95 -11.34
N TYR A 188 5.00 5.68 -10.19
CA TYR A 188 5.20 4.46 -9.41
C TYR A 188 4.89 3.20 -10.21
N LEU A 189 3.73 3.11 -10.87
CA LEU A 189 3.34 1.94 -11.66
C LEU A 189 4.28 1.73 -12.85
N GLU A 190 4.69 2.80 -13.53
CA GLU A 190 5.67 2.75 -14.62
C GLU A 190 7.03 2.22 -14.15
N ALA A 191 7.52 2.73 -13.02
CA ALA A 191 8.78 2.30 -12.44
C ALA A 191 8.72 0.85 -11.96
N PHE A 192 7.62 0.45 -11.31
CA PHE A 192 7.46 -0.91 -10.82
C PHE A 192 7.31 -1.92 -11.98
N TYR A 193 6.58 -1.55 -13.04
CA TYR A 193 6.49 -2.35 -14.25
C TYR A 193 7.86 -2.52 -14.93
N LYS A 194 8.63 -1.43 -15.06
CA LYS A 194 10.01 -1.48 -15.59
C LYS A 194 10.91 -2.35 -14.74
N PHE A 195 10.82 -2.26 -13.41
CA PHE A 195 11.56 -3.11 -12.48
C PHE A 195 11.24 -4.60 -12.70
N CYS A 196 9.96 -4.98 -12.69
CA CYS A 196 9.53 -6.36 -12.92
C CYS A 196 9.95 -6.88 -14.31
N LYS A 197 9.81 -6.06 -15.35
CA LYS A 197 10.20 -6.41 -16.72
C LYS A 197 11.71 -6.58 -16.88
N ASN A 198 12.50 -5.72 -16.24
CA ASN A 198 13.96 -5.80 -16.27
C ASN A 198 14.51 -7.00 -15.50
N TYR A 199 13.80 -7.43 -14.44
CA TYR A 199 14.16 -8.63 -13.70
C TYR A 199 14.13 -9.89 -14.58
N GLY A 200 13.21 -9.93 -15.55
CA GLY A 200 13.26 -10.87 -16.67
C GLY A 200 13.22 -12.34 -16.26
N ASP A 201 12.04 -12.81 -15.83
CA ASP A 201 11.78 -14.23 -15.56
C ASP A 201 10.26 -14.48 -15.38
N ILE A 202 9.87 -15.60 -14.78
CA ILE A 202 8.50 -15.91 -14.28
C ILE A 202 7.90 -14.72 -13.51
N THR A 203 8.70 -14.00 -12.72
CA THR A 203 8.22 -12.81 -11.99
C THR A 203 7.66 -11.76 -12.94
N ALA A 204 8.31 -11.50 -14.08
CA ALA A 204 7.81 -10.55 -15.07
C ALA A 204 6.52 -11.06 -15.72
N GLU A 205 6.47 -12.34 -16.10
CA GLU A 205 5.31 -12.97 -16.74
C GLU A 205 4.05 -12.91 -15.86
N ILE A 206 4.21 -13.03 -14.55
CA ILE A 206 3.08 -12.98 -13.60
C ILE A 206 2.77 -11.55 -13.14
N MET A 207 3.78 -10.75 -12.80
CA MET A 207 3.55 -9.42 -12.23
C MET A 207 3.17 -8.38 -13.27
N CYS A 208 3.70 -8.42 -14.49
CA CYS A 208 3.36 -7.43 -15.52
C CYS A 208 1.85 -7.40 -15.84
N PRO A 209 1.16 -8.54 -16.06
CA PRO A 209 -0.29 -8.56 -16.23
C PRO A 209 -1.08 -8.02 -15.04
N ILE A 210 -0.62 -8.28 -13.81
CA ILE A 210 -1.25 -7.76 -12.58
C ILE A 210 -1.13 -6.24 -12.54
N LEU A 211 0.05 -5.70 -12.85
CA LEU A 211 0.29 -4.25 -12.89
C LEU A 211 -0.46 -3.56 -14.03
N GLU A 212 -0.58 -4.21 -15.19
CA GLU A 212 -1.40 -3.72 -16.30
C GLU A 212 -2.89 -3.64 -15.91
N PHE A 213 -3.41 -4.68 -15.25
CA PHE A 213 -4.77 -4.66 -14.73
C PHE A 213 -4.97 -3.55 -13.70
N GLU A 214 -4.01 -3.34 -12.79
CA GLU A 214 -4.09 -2.26 -11.80
C GLU A 214 -4.06 -0.88 -12.45
N ALA A 215 -3.21 -0.68 -13.46
CA ALA A 215 -3.16 0.56 -14.24
C ALA A 215 -4.50 0.83 -14.97
N ASP A 216 -5.08 -0.20 -15.60
CA ASP A 216 -6.37 -0.10 -16.29
C ASP A 216 -7.51 0.21 -15.31
N ARG A 217 -7.56 -0.50 -14.18
CA ARG A 217 -8.53 -0.26 -13.10
C ARG A 217 -8.47 1.21 -12.68
N ARG A 218 -7.27 1.73 -12.45
CA ARG A 218 -7.07 3.12 -12.02
C ARG A 218 -7.46 4.12 -13.10
N ALA A 219 -7.10 3.87 -14.35
CA ALA A 219 -7.48 4.72 -15.48
C ALA A 219 -9.01 4.83 -15.63
N PHE A 220 -9.72 3.69 -15.50
CA PHE A 220 -11.19 3.68 -15.51
C PHE A 220 -11.78 4.42 -14.30
N THR A 221 -11.28 4.18 -13.09
CA THR A 221 -11.75 4.89 -11.89
C THR A 221 -11.56 6.40 -12.00
N ILE A 222 -10.39 6.86 -12.47
CA ILE A 222 -10.12 8.30 -12.66
C ILE A 222 -11.06 8.88 -13.71
N THR A 223 -11.25 8.19 -14.84
CA THR A 223 -12.14 8.66 -15.92
C THR A 223 -13.58 8.79 -15.42
N LEU A 224 -14.08 7.78 -14.71
CA LEU A 224 -15.42 7.79 -14.13
C LEU A 224 -15.60 8.91 -13.11
N ASN A 225 -14.65 9.08 -12.20
CA ASN A 225 -14.72 10.10 -11.16
C ASN A 225 -14.49 11.53 -11.70
N SER A 226 -13.93 11.66 -12.90
CA SER A 226 -13.76 12.96 -13.55
C SER A 226 -15.05 13.51 -14.18
N PHE A 227 -16.07 12.66 -14.41
CA PHE A 227 -17.36 13.12 -14.91
C PHE A 227 -18.06 14.04 -13.89
N GLY A 228 -18.33 15.29 -14.29
CA GLY A 228 -18.96 16.29 -13.44
C GLY A 228 -17.99 17.16 -12.64
N THR A 229 -16.68 17.01 -12.83
CA THR A 229 -15.65 17.90 -12.26
C THR A 229 -15.09 18.85 -13.32
N GLU A 230 -14.56 20.01 -12.92
CA GLU A 230 -13.89 20.98 -13.81
C GLU A 230 -12.53 20.49 -14.36
N LEU A 231 -12.18 19.21 -14.17
CA LEU A 231 -11.02 18.60 -14.80
C LEU A 231 -11.20 18.63 -16.32
N SER A 232 -10.53 19.58 -16.96
CA SER A 232 -10.51 19.69 -18.42
C SER A 232 -10.12 18.33 -19.04
N ARG A 233 -10.83 17.92 -20.09
CA ARG A 233 -10.68 16.59 -20.74
C ARG A 233 -9.21 16.24 -21.07
N GLY A 234 -8.35 17.24 -21.27
CA GLY A 234 -6.91 17.06 -21.54
C GLY A 234 -6.07 16.59 -20.35
N VAL A 235 -6.41 17.00 -19.12
CA VAL A 235 -5.69 16.56 -17.90
C VAL A 235 -6.11 15.16 -17.52
N ALA A 236 -7.42 14.87 -17.54
CA ALA A 236 -7.95 13.53 -17.31
C ALA A 236 -7.37 12.51 -18.32
N ALA A 237 -7.28 12.86 -19.61
CA ALA A 237 -6.71 11.99 -20.64
C ALA A 237 -5.19 11.78 -20.51
N ARG A 238 -4.42 12.74 -19.96
CA ARG A 238 -2.98 12.58 -19.71
C ARG A 238 -2.68 11.70 -18.51
N VAL A 239 -3.53 11.76 -17.49
CA VAL A 239 -3.40 11.01 -16.24
C VAL A 239 -3.98 9.60 -16.36
N ALA A 240 -5.07 9.42 -17.12
CA ALA A 240 -5.67 8.12 -17.40
C ALA A 240 -5.01 7.38 -18.59
N LYS A 241 -4.00 7.98 -19.22
CA LYS A 241 -3.24 7.29 -20.28
C LYS A 241 -2.45 6.15 -19.65
N ARG A 242 -2.73 4.94 -20.13
CA ARG A 242 -1.98 3.71 -19.85
C ARG A 242 -0.48 4.00 -19.99
N PRO A 243 0.36 3.55 -19.04
CA PRO A 243 1.80 3.56 -19.21
C PRO A 243 2.26 2.75 -20.42
#